data_AF-A0A2A5F6B3-F1
#
_entry.id   AF-A0A2A5F6B3-F1
#
_cell.length_a   1.000
_cell.length_b   1.000
_cell.length_c   1.000
_cell.angle_alpha   90.00
_cell.angle_beta   90.00
_cell.angle_gamma   90.00
#
_symmetry.space_group_name_H-M   'P 1'
#
loop_
_entity.id
_entity.type
_entity.pdbx_description
1 polymer ?
#
loop_
_entity_poly.entity_id
_entity_poly.type
_entity_poly.pdbx_seq_one_letter_code
_entity_poly.pdbx_strand_id
1 'polypeptide(L)'
;MKKLNSYRIGVDSGLAHGFSDFADDGDMWAGKGKRVRSVEVTFNEAFLSPPVVHLGFAMWDISNAANTRVELASENITETGFTAVFQTWGDTKVARMRANWLAIGEVEDDEVWDV
;
A
#
# COMPACT_ATOMS: atom_id res chain seq x y z
N MET A 1 3.80 -17.95 -10.28
CA MET A 1 4.52 -18.33 -9.04
C MET A 1 5.93 -17.75 -9.13
N LYS A 2 6.32 -16.83 -8.23
CA LYS A 2 7.69 -16.32 -8.14
C LYS A 2 8.49 -17.27 -7.26
N LYS A 3 9.66 -17.73 -7.73
CA LYS A 3 10.60 -18.54 -6.94
C LYS A 3 11.63 -17.60 -6.34
N LEU A 4 11.99 -17.81 -5.07
CA LEU A 4 13.00 -17.03 -4.35
C LEU A 4 14.12 -17.97 -3.89
N ASN A 5 15.35 -17.46 -3.86
CA ASN A 5 16.48 -18.14 -3.22
C ASN A 5 16.26 -18.21 -1.71
N SER A 6 16.29 -19.42 -1.14
CA SER A 6 16.01 -19.68 0.27
C SER A 6 16.93 -18.96 1.24
N TYR A 7 18.16 -18.63 0.83
CA TYR A 7 19.15 -17.97 1.70
C TYR A 7 19.10 -16.44 1.65
N ARG A 8 18.26 -15.85 0.80
CA ARG A 8 18.22 -14.41 0.56
C ARG A 8 16.84 -13.79 0.76
N ILE A 9 15.95 -14.46 1.51
CA ILE A 9 14.57 -13.98 1.67
C ILE A 9 14.55 -12.81 2.66
N GLY A 10 14.30 -11.62 2.14
CA GLY A 10 13.95 -10.44 2.92
C GLY A 10 12.43 -10.32 3.09
N VAL A 11 12.01 -9.84 4.26
CA VAL A 11 10.62 -9.50 4.54
C VAL A 11 10.59 -8.12 5.16
N ASP A 12 9.81 -7.23 4.56
CA ASP A 12 9.55 -5.90 5.10
C ASP A 12 8.05 -5.68 5.26
N SER A 13 7.64 -4.85 6.22
CA SER A 13 6.24 -4.60 6.50
C SER A 13 6.02 -3.25 7.17
N GLY A 14 4.81 -2.72 7.03
CA GLY A 14 4.47 -1.45 7.66
C GLY A 14 3.02 -1.04 7.46
N LEU A 15 2.77 0.23 7.72
CA LEU A 15 1.45 0.86 7.62
C LEU A 15 1.51 2.03 6.65
N ALA A 16 0.70 1.98 5.59
CA ALA A 16 0.47 3.09 4.69
C ALA A 16 -0.71 3.95 5.22
N HIS A 17 -0.41 5.19 5.59
CA HIS A 17 -1.38 6.17 6.05
C HIS A 17 -2.08 6.81 4.84
N GLY A 18 -3.20 6.24 4.41
CA GLY A 18 -3.94 6.67 3.22
C GLY A 18 -4.36 8.14 3.27
N PHE A 19 -5.35 8.45 4.12
CA PHE A 19 -5.88 9.81 4.27
C PHE A 19 -6.81 9.94 5.49
N SER A 20 -7.14 11.18 5.85
CA SER A 20 -8.14 11.53 6.86
C SER A 20 -8.88 12.81 6.48
N ASP A 21 -9.97 12.67 5.72
CA ASP A 21 -10.62 13.77 4.99
C ASP A 21 -11.89 14.31 5.71
N PHE A 22 -12.32 13.71 6.83
CA PHE A 22 -13.55 14.13 7.52
C PHE A 22 -13.48 15.55 8.11
N ALA A 23 -12.32 15.94 8.67
CA ALA A 23 -12.19 17.22 9.37
C ALA A 23 -12.20 18.43 8.41
N ASP A 24 -11.79 18.22 7.16
CA ASP A 24 -11.48 19.29 6.21
C ASP A 24 -12.38 19.27 4.95
N ASP A 25 -13.47 18.49 4.97
CA ASP A 25 -14.31 18.22 3.78
C ASP A 25 -13.48 17.77 2.55
N GLY A 26 -12.49 16.91 2.79
CA GLY A 26 -11.60 16.42 1.75
C GLY A 26 -12.32 15.59 0.68
N ASP A 27 -11.67 15.44 -0.47
CA ASP A 27 -12.26 14.84 -1.67
C ASP A 27 -12.85 13.43 -1.43
N MET A 28 -12.19 12.61 -0.60
CA MET A 28 -12.67 11.26 -0.29
C MET A 28 -13.97 11.27 0.55
N TRP A 29 -14.22 12.33 1.31
CA TRP A 29 -15.41 12.52 2.13
C TRP A 29 -16.54 13.28 1.42
N ALA A 30 -16.22 14.39 0.75
CA ALA A 30 -17.22 15.30 0.18
C ALA A 30 -17.45 15.10 -1.33
N GLY A 31 -16.45 14.59 -2.05
CA GLY A 31 -16.48 14.43 -3.51
C GLY A 31 -17.44 13.34 -3.99
N LYS A 32 -17.56 13.23 -5.32
CA LYS A 32 -18.38 12.21 -6.01
C LYS A 32 -17.63 11.69 -7.23
N GLY A 33 -18.06 10.55 -7.76
CA GLY A 33 -17.37 9.90 -8.88
C GLY A 33 -16.04 9.29 -8.42
N LYS A 34 -15.18 8.91 -9.39
CA LYS A 34 -13.89 8.26 -9.12
C LYS A 34 -12.96 9.24 -8.41
N ARG A 35 -12.44 8.82 -7.26
CA ARG A 35 -11.50 9.58 -6.43
C ARG A 35 -10.39 8.65 -5.95
N VAL A 36 -9.17 9.17 -5.92
CA VAL A 36 -7.96 8.38 -5.69
C VAL A 36 -7.02 9.14 -4.76
N ARG A 37 -6.45 8.44 -3.78
CA ARG A 37 -5.34 8.90 -2.95
C ARG A 37 -4.20 7.89 -3.06
N SER A 38 -2.99 8.39 -3.21
CA SER A 38 -1.79 7.58 -3.34
C SER A 38 -0.80 7.92 -2.24
N VAL A 39 -0.15 6.90 -1.69
CA VAL A 39 0.90 7.03 -0.69
C VAL A 39 2.12 6.29 -1.21
N GLU A 40 3.24 6.98 -1.32
CA GLU A 40 4.53 6.35 -1.60
C GLU A 40 5.04 5.66 -0.34
N VAL A 41 5.48 4.41 -0.50
CA VAL A 41 6.06 3.61 0.56
C VAL A 41 7.47 3.24 0.15
N THR A 42 8.44 3.55 1.01
CA THR A 42 9.85 3.17 0.85
C THR A 42 10.12 1.97 1.76
N PHE A 43 10.82 0.96 1.23
CA PHE A 43 11.28 -0.17 2.02
C PHE A 43 12.47 0.24 2.90
N ASN A 44 12.66 -0.46 4.01
CA ASN A 44 13.78 -0.22 4.93
C ASN A 44 15.14 -0.52 4.27
N GLU A 45 15.15 -1.46 3.32
CA GLU A 45 16.30 -1.85 2.51
C GLU A 45 15.84 -2.12 1.07
N ALA A 46 16.73 -1.96 0.09
CA ALA A 46 16.44 -2.30 -1.29
C ALA A 46 16.46 -3.83 -1.49
N PHE A 47 15.47 -4.35 -2.21
CA PHE A 47 15.50 -5.73 -2.70
C PHE A 47 16.34 -5.84 -3.98
N LEU A 48 16.86 -7.02 -4.28
CA LEU A 48 17.62 -7.31 -5.51
C LEU A 48 16.78 -7.23 -6.79
N SER A 49 15.45 -7.33 -6.67
CA SER A 49 14.47 -7.16 -7.74
C SER A 49 13.13 -6.77 -7.13
N PRO A 50 12.18 -6.21 -7.89
CA PRO A 50 10.89 -5.79 -7.33
C PRO A 50 10.21 -6.93 -6.55
N PRO A 51 9.93 -6.77 -5.24
CA PRO A 51 9.40 -7.82 -4.38
C PRO A 51 7.93 -8.13 -4.69
N VAL A 52 7.40 -9.20 -4.10
CA VAL A 52 5.94 -9.40 -4.06
C VAL A 52 5.39 -8.55 -2.92
N VAL A 53 4.46 -7.64 -3.23
CA VAL A 53 3.79 -6.80 -2.24
C VAL A 53 2.35 -7.28 -2.05
N HIS A 54 1.93 -7.40 -0.80
CA HIS A 54 0.54 -7.62 -0.41
C HIS A 54 0.05 -6.45 0.44
N LEU A 55 -1.15 -5.97 0.15
CA LEU A 55 -1.84 -4.94 0.93
C LEU A 55 -3.11 -5.52 1.55
N GLY A 56 -3.38 -5.11 2.79
CA GLY A 56 -4.64 -5.34 3.48
C GLY A 56 -5.21 -4.03 4.02
N PHE A 57 -6.53 -3.97 4.17
CA PHE A 57 -7.14 -2.88 4.91
C PHE A 57 -6.84 -3.05 6.41
N ALA A 58 -6.14 -2.07 7.00
CA ALA A 58 -5.89 -2.03 8.43
C ALA A 58 -6.95 -1.21 9.17
N MET A 59 -7.52 -0.19 8.51
CA MET A 59 -8.63 0.61 9.04
C MET A 59 -9.42 1.23 7.89
N TRP A 60 -10.74 1.26 8.02
CA TRP A 60 -11.61 2.13 7.23
C TRP A 60 -12.63 2.81 8.12
N ASP A 61 -13.07 4.00 7.71
CA ASP A 61 -14.15 4.76 8.31
C ASP A 61 -14.99 5.32 7.17
N ILE A 62 -16.14 4.69 6.90
CA ILE A 62 -16.95 4.89 5.70
C ILE A 62 -18.38 5.18 6.16
N SER A 63 -19.02 6.20 5.55
CA SER A 63 -20.43 6.49 5.80
C SER A 63 -21.33 5.32 5.41
N ASN A 64 -22.35 5.05 6.22
CA ASN A 64 -23.36 4.02 5.95
C ASN A 64 -24.51 4.51 5.06
N ALA A 65 -24.45 5.73 4.53
CA ALA A 65 -25.55 6.35 3.77
C ALA A 65 -25.67 5.86 2.31
N ALA A 66 -24.64 5.19 1.79
CA ALA A 66 -24.59 4.69 0.42
C ALA A 66 -23.84 3.34 0.39
N ASN A 67 -23.84 2.66 -0.77
CA ASN A 67 -23.11 1.41 -0.92
C ASN A 67 -21.61 1.63 -0.70
N THR A 68 -20.98 0.73 0.06
CA THR A 68 -19.53 0.71 0.25
C THR A 68 -18.82 0.30 -1.03
N ARG A 69 -18.02 1.22 -1.59
CA ARG A 69 -17.19 0.99 -2.78
C ARG A 69 -15.78 1.50 -2.51
N VAL A 70 -14.86 0.61 -2.24
CA VAL A 70 -13.46 0.92 -2.00
C VAL A 70 -12.56 -0.07 -2.69
N GLU A 71 -11.42 0.39 -3.16
CA GLU A 71 -10.37 -0.40 -3.78
C GLU A 71 -9.03 -0.01 -3.18
N LEU A 72 -8.17 -1.01 -2.98
CA LEU A 72 -6.81 -0.87 -2.49
C LEU A 72 -5.88 -1.63 -3.43
N ALA A 73 -4.89 -0.95 -3.98
CA ALA A 73 -3.95 -1.52 -4.94
C ALA A 73 -2.51 -1.14 -4.60
N SER A 74 -1.59 -2.04 -4.90
CA SER A 74 -0.14 -1.78 -4.91
C SER A 74 0.28 -1.55 -6.35
N GLU A 75 0.76 -0.36 -6.66
CA GLU A 75 1.23 0.03 -7.99
C GLU A 75 2.71 0.41 -7.95
N ASN A 76 3.35 0.46 -9.13
CA ASN A 76 4.73 0.94 -9.30
C ASN A 76 5.74 0.29 -8.34
N ILE A 77 5.64 -1.03 -8.15
CA ILE A 77 6.56 -1.78 -7.27
C ILE A 77 7.95 -1.79 -7.91
N THR A 78 8.93 -1.27 -7.18
CA THR A 78 10.36 -1.28 -7.51
C THR A 78 11.13 -2.03 -6.42
N GLU A 79 12.45 -2.08 -6.56
CA GLU A 79 13.38 -2.61 -5.57
C GLU A 79 13.35 -1.84 -4.25
N THR A 80 13.00 -0.55 -4.28
CA THR A 80 13.13 0.38 -3.15
C THR A 80 11.80 0.81 -2.56
N GLY A 81 10.68 0.52 -3.21
CA GLY A 81 9.37 0.91 -2.72
C GLY A 81 8.21 0.55 -3.64
N PHE A 82 7.04 1.10 -3.33
CA PHE A 82 5.84 0.99 -4.15
C PHE A 82 4.87 2.14 -3.84
N THR A 83 3.79 2.23 -4.62
CA THR A 83 2.69 3.15 -4.35
C THR A 83 1.47 2.39 -3.82
N ALA A 84 1.01 2.72 -2.62
CA ALA A 84 -0.29 2.27 -2.10
C ALA A 84 -1.40 3.21 -2.60
N VAL A 85 -2.33 2.67 -3.39
CA VAL A 85 -3.42 3.42 -4.01
C VAL A 85 -4.75 3.08 -3.36
N PHE A 86 -5.42 4.09 -2.83
CA PHE A 86 -6.74 4.02 -2.21
C PHE A 86 -7.75 4.69 -3.13
N GLN A 87 -8.78 3.95 -3.55
CA GLN A 87 -9.77 4.46 -4.49
C GLN A 87 -11.20 4.25 -3.98
N THR A 88 -12.07 5.20 -4.31
CA THR A 88 -13.52 5.07 -4.15
C THR A 88 -14.24 5.67 -5.36
N TRP A 89 -15.53 5.37 -5.52
CA TRP A 89 -16.35 5.93 -6.59
C TRP A 89 -17.83 6.04 -6.25
N GLY A 90 -18.57 6.69 -7.15
CA GLY A 90 -20.00 6.97 -6.97
C GLY A 90 -20.23 8.02 -5.89
N ASP A 91 -21.20 7.76 -5.03
CA ASP A 91 -21.64 8.60 -3.91
C ASP A 91 -21.10 8.14 -2.55
N THR A 92 -20.19 7.16 -2.53
CA THR A 92 -19.52 6.65 -1.32
C THR A 92 -18.73 7.77 -0.63
N LYS A 93 -18.88 7.91 0.68
CA LYS A 93 -18.09 8.86 1.48
C LYS A 93 -17.15 8.12 2.42
N VAL A 94 -15.87 8.42 2.30
CA VAL A 94 -14.83 7.79 3.12
C VAL A 94 -14.13 8.86 3.95
N ALA A 95 -14.28 8.75 5.27
CA ALA A 95 -13.66 9.66 6.21
C ALA A 95 -12.16 9.37 6.34
N ARG A 96 -11.79 8.10 6.50
CA ARG A 96 -10.40 7.68 6.74
C ARG A 96 -10.14 6.27 6.22
N MET A 97 -8.92 6.03 5.74
CA MET A 97 -8.43 4.69 5.39
C MET A 97 -6.94 4.53 5.70
N ARG A 98 -6.56 3.32 6.09
CA ARG A 98 -5.16 2.88 6.28
C ARG A 98 -4.99 1.46 5.76
N ALA A 99 -3.80 1.15 5.26
CA ALA A 99 -3.46 -0.19 4.78
C ALA A 99 -2.21 -0.73 5.49
N ASN A 100 -2.24 -1.99 5.92
CA ASN A 100 -1.03 -2.71 6.26
C ASN A 100 -0.42 -3.29 4.98
N TRP A 101 0.90 -3.38 4.92
CA TRP A 101 1.60 -3.94 3.78
C TRP A 101 2.66 -4.94 4.21
N LEU A 102 2.92 -5.91 3.34
CA LEU A 102 3.96 -6.93 3.46
C LEU A 102 4.67 -7.05 2.12
N ALA A 103 6.00 -6.93 2.11
CA ALA A 103 6.85 -7.15 0.96
C ALA A 103 7.75 -8.36 1.21
N ILE A 104 7.81 -9.28 0.24
CA ILE A 104 8.67 -10.46 0.28
C ILE A 104 9.48 -10.53 -1.01
N GLY A 105 10.81 -10.56 -0.88
CA GLY A 105 11.72 -10.53 -2.01
C GLY A 105 13.10 -11.06 -1.67
N GLU A 106 13.99 -11.02 -2.65
CA GLU A 106 15.40 -11.35 -2.42
C GLU A 106 16.16 -10.10 -2.01
N VAL A 107 17.03 -10.18 -1.00
CA VAL A 107 17.92 -9.11 -0.55
C VAL A 107 19.38 -9.51 -0.75
N GLU A 108 20.30 -8.55 -0.60
CA GLU A 108 21.73 -8.88 -0.53
C GLU A 108 22.00 -9.75 0.71
N ASP A 109 23.06 -10.54 0.61
CA ASP A 109 23.48 -11.42 1.70
C ASP A 109 24.66 -10.76 2.39
N ASP A 110 24.46 -10.35 3.64
CA ASP A 110 25.47 -9.69 4.48
C ASP A 110 26.73 -10.56 4.70
N GLU A 111 26.66 -11.87 4.44
CA GLU A 111 27.79 -12.80 4.59
C GLU A 111 28.64 -12.97 3.32
N VAL A 112 28.28 -12.33 2.19
CA VAL A 112 29.09 -12.34 0.98
C VAL A 112 30.23 -11.33 1.12
N TRP A 113 31.38 -11.82 1.60
CA TRP A 113 32.64 -11.08 1.49
C TRP A 113 33.08 -11.06 0.03
N ASP A 114 33.20 -9.87 -0.57
CA ASP A 114 33.91 -9.68 -1.84
C ASP A 114 35.39 -10.04 -1.64
N VAL A 115 35.80 -11.22 -2.11
CA VAL A 115 37.21 -11.66 -2.17
C VAL A 115 37.75 -11.50 -3.58
#